data_AF-A0A4S1Z9H3-F1
#
_entry.id   AF-A0A4S1Z9H3-F1
#
_cell.length_a   1.000
_cell.length_b   1.000
_cell.length_c   1.000
_cell.angle_alpha   90.00
_cell.angle_beta   90.00
_cell.angle_gamma   90.00
#
_symmetry.space_group_name_H-M   'P 1'
#
loop_
_entity.id
_entity.type
_entity.pdbx_description
1 polymer ?
#
loop_
_entity_poly.entity_id
_entity_poly.type
_entity_poly.pdbx_seq_one_letter_code
_entity_poly.pdbx_strand_id
1 'polypeptide(L)'
;MKNGHKGGKQLYKCKKCSRQFVGGFRLDSMKIERDYVDGKQTLKQLSLKYGVCVKTIWNTLASMRHKRVVSKHKDGVVEMDAPY
;
A
#
# COMPACT_ATOMS: atom_id res chain seq x y z
N MET A 1 -10.83 2.32 20.76
CA MET A 1 -11.88 3.21 20.20
C MET A 1 -11.18 4.40 19.54
N LYS A 2 -11.61 4.82 18.34
CA LYS A 2 -11.04 6.04 17.72
C LYS A 2 -11.38 7.25 18.61
N ASN A 3 -10.41 8.13 18.84
CA ASN A 3 -10.49 9.22 19.83
C ASN A 3 -10.05 10.57 19.21
N GLY A 4 -10.55 10.89 18.02
CA GLY A 4 -10.18 12.10 17.29
C GLY A 4 -8.82 12.02 16.60
N HIS A 5 -8.28 13.18 16.19
CA HIS A 5 -6.99 13.32 15.51
C HIS A 5 -6.13 14.38 16.22
N LYS A 6 -4.81 14.18 16.26
CA LYS A 6 -3.84 15.19 16.74
C LYS A 6 -2.67 15.26 15.76
N GLY A 7 -2.41 16.44 15.21
CA GLY A 7 -1.37 16.65 14.19
C GLY A 7 -1.55 15.75 12.95
N GLY A 8 -2.78 15.56 12.48
CA GLY A 8 -3.10 14.69 11.35
C GLY A 8 -3.03 13.18 11.62
N LYS A 9 -2.63 12.77 12.83
CA LYS A 9 -2.56 11.35 13.22
C LYS A 9 -3.81 10.95 14.01
N GLN A 10 -4.37 9.78 13.68
CA GLN A 10 -5.53 9.21 14.38
C GLN A 10 -5.15 8.88 15.82
N LEU A 11 -5.95 9.33 16.77
CA LEU A 11 -5.84 8.92 18.17
C LEU A 11 -6.75 7.73 18.44
N TYR A 12 -6.34 6.91 19.40
CA TYR A 12 -7.10 5.79 19.90
C TYR A 12 -7.10 5.81 21.43
N LYS A 13 -8.21 5.40 22.03
CA LYS A 13 -8.40 5.28 23.48
C LYS A 13 -8.80 3.86 23.86
N CYS A 14 -8.17 3.35 24.91
CA CYS A 14 -8.53 2.12 25.61
C CYS A 14 -9.81 2.35 26.42
N LYS A 15 -10.87 1.56 26.20
CA LYS A 15 -12.11 1.68 26.99
C LYS A 15 -11.94 1.19 28.44
N LYS A 16 -11.14 0.14 28.64
CA LYS A 16 -10.95 -0.48 29.96
C LYS A 16 -10.03 0.34 30.89
N CYS A 17 -9.02 0.97 30.32
CA CYS A 17 -7.92 1.57 31.05
C CYS A 17 -7.74 3.07 30.79
N SER A 18 -8.61 3.68 29.98
CA SER A 18 -8.61 5.09 29.61
C SER A 18 -7.33 5.65 28.95
N ARG A 19 -6.28 4.84 28.79
CA ARG A 19 -5.02 5.20 28.13
C ARG A 19 -5.27 5.59 26.67
N GLN A 20 -4.58 6.64 26.24
CA GLN A 20 -4.60 7.13 24.87
C GLN A 20 -3.30 6.77 24.15
N PHE A 21 -3.41 6.46 22.87
CA PHE A 21 -2.28 6.12 22.00
C PHE A 21 -2.49 6.79 20.65
N VAL A 22 -1.39 7.29 20.10
CA VAL A 22 -1.36 7.88 18.77
C VAL A 22 -1.16 6.76 17.76
N GLY A 23 -1.89 6.81 16.65
CA GLY A 23 -1.65 5.94 15.52
C GLY A 23 -0.20 6.05 15.06
N GLY A 24 0.44 4.89 14.90
CA GLY A 24 1.85 4.80 14.52
C GLY A 24 2.13 5.26 13.08
N PHE A 25 3.41 5.27 12.74
CA PHE A 25 3.87 5.52 11.38
C PHE A 25 3.31 4.45 10.43
N ARG A 26 2.56 4.88 9.41
CA ARG A 26 2.15 3.98 8.34
C ARG A 26 3.27 3.93 7.32
N LEU A 27 3.69 2.71 6.97
CA LEU A 27 4.62 2.49 5.88
C LEU A 27 4.03 2.99 4.57
N ASP A 28 4.86 3.64 3.76
CA ASP A 28 4.49 4.05 2.42
C ASP A 28 4.57 2.83 1.49
N SER A 29 3.40 2.27 1.18
CA SER A 29 3.30 1.04 0.39
C SER A 29 3.91 1.20 -1.01
N MET A 30 3.84 2.39 -1.61
CA MET A 30 4.40 2.65 -2.94
C MET A 30 5.94 2.55 -2.94
N LYS A 31 6.58 2.99 -1.85
CA LYS A 31 8.04 2.87 -1.71
C LYS A 31 8.49 1.43 -1.54
N ILE A 32 7.75 0.64 -0.74
CA ILE A 32 8.03 -0.79 -0.56
C ILE A 32 7.90 -1.53 -1.90
N GLU A 33 6.89 -1.18 -2.71
CA GLU A 33 6.69 -1.78 -4.04
C GLU A 33 7.85 -1.50 -4.98
N ARG A 34 8.26 -0.22 -5.08
CA ARG A 34 9.42 0.17 -5.91
C ARG A 34 10.70 -0.50 -5.46
N ASP A 35 10.97 -0.53 -4.16
CA ASP A 35 12.15 -1.21 -3.63
C ASP A 35 12.14 -2.73 -3.91
N TYR A 36 10.95 -3.35 -3.91
CA TYR A 36 10.79 -4.77 -4.21
C TYR A 36 10.95 -5.07 -5.71
N VAL A 37 10.30 -4.30 -6.58
CA VAL A 37 10.29 -4.51 -8.04
C VAL A 37 11.56 -3.97 -8.69
N ASP A 38 11.85 -2.68 -8.51
CA ASP A 38 12.98 -1.99 -9.15
C ASP A 38 14.30 -2.33 -8.44
N GLY A 39 14.27 -2.35 -7.11
CA GLY A 39 15.43 -2.64 -6.27
C GLY A 39 15.78 -4.12 -6.14
N LYS A 40 14.94 -5.03 -6.65
CA LYS A 40 15.05 -6.50 -6.53
C LYS A 40 15.35 -6.97 -5.10
N GLN A 41 14.86 -6.23 -4.09
CA GLN A 41 15.16 -6.50 -2.70
C GLN A 41 14.33 -7.68 -2.18
N THR A 42 14.98 -8.57 -1.43
CA THR A 42 14.29 -9.67 -0.75
C THR A 42 13.44 -9.17 0.42
N LEU A 43 12.43 -9.95 0.81
CA LEU A 43 11.57 -9.61 1.96
C LEU A 43 12.35 -9.41 3.27
N LYS A 44 13.46 -10.15 3.45
CA LYS A 44 14.34 -10.01 4.62
C LYS A 44 15.11 -8.69 4.58
N GLN A 45 15.60 -8.28 3.41
CA GLN A 45 16.30 -7.00 3.25
C GLN A 45 15.35 -5.82 3.46
N LEU A 46 14.13 -5.89 2.93
CA LEU A 46 13.08 -4.90 3.21
C LEU A 46 12.74 -4.84 4.70
N SER A 47 12.69 -6.00 5.37
CA SER A 47 12.40 -6.11 6.81
C SER A 47 13.44 -5.37 7.63
N LEU A 48 14.72 -5.54 7.30
CA LEU A 48 15.83 -4.83 7.94
C LEU A 48 15.82 -3.33 7.60
N LYS A 49 15.59 -2.96 6.33
CA LYS A 49 15.58 -1.56 5.86
C LYS A 49 14.48 -0.72 6.52
N TYR A 50 13.28 -1.28 6.64
CA TYR A 50 12.12 -0.58 7.18
C TYR A 50 11.86 -0.87 8.67
N GLY A 51 12.67 -1.73 9.30
CA GLY A 51 12.54 -2.08 10.72
C GLY A 51 11.23 -2.80 11.07
N VAL A 52 10.62 -3.49 10.11
CA VAL A 52 9.33 -4.18 10.28
C VAL A 52 9.47 -5.66 10.00
N CYS A 53 8.60 -6.48 10.59
CA CYS A 53 8.65 -7.92 10.36
C CYS A 53 8.30 -8.29 8.91
N VAL A 54 8.86 -9.42 8.45
CA VAL A 54 8.64 -9.97 7.10
C VAL A 54 7.14 -10.11 6.78
N LYS A 55 6.33 -10.51 7.77
CA LYS A 55 4.88 -10.67 7.60
C LYS A 55 4.16 -9.35 7.30
N THR A 56 4.60 -8.23 7.87
CA THR A 56 4.07 -6.90 7.55
C THR A 56 4.37 -6.50 6.11
N ILE A 57 5.57 -6.81 5.62
CA ILE A 57 5.94 -6.56 4.22
C ILE A 57 5.12 -7.44 3.28
N TRP A 58 4.96 -8.71 3.61
CA TRP A 58 4.14 -9.61 2.81
C TRP A 58 2.67 -9.15 2.74
N ASN A 59 2.07 -8.77 3.87
CA ASN A 59 0.70 -8.24 3.92
C ASN A 59 0.54 -6.93 3.14
N THR A 60 1.54 -6.04 3.20
CA THR A 60 1.50 -4.77 2.46
C THR A 60 1.58 -4.99 0.95
N LEU A 61 2.47 -5.88 0.49
CA LEU A 61 2.52 -6.30 -0.93
C LEU A 61 1.22 -7.00 -1.37
N ALA A 62 0.68 -7.91 -0.55
CA ALA A 62 -0.56 -8.61 -0.84
C ALA A 62 -1.77 -7.65 -0.94
N SER A 63 -1.84 -6.65 -0.05
CA SER A 63 -2.89 -5.63 -0.09
C SER A 63 -2.83 -4.75 -1.35
N MET A 64 -1.66 -4.60 -1.97
CA MET A 64 -1.51 -3.82 -3.20
C MET A 64 -1.91 -4.58 -4.46
N ARG A 65 -1.89 -5.92 -4.42
CA ARG A 65 -2.30 -6.79 -5.55
C ARG A 65 -3.74 -6.52 -6.05
N HIS A 66 -4.59 -5.92 -5.22
CA HIS A 66 -5.97 -5.56 -5.57
C HIS A 66 -6.14 -4.18 -6.23
N LYS A 67 -5.06 -3.41 -6.44
CA LYS A 67 -5.12 -2.20 -7.27
C LYS A 67 -5.24 -2.61 -8.73
N ARG A 68 -6.45 -2.91 -9.19
CA ARG A 68 -6.76 -3.00 -10.63
C ARG A 68 -6.44 -1.64 -11.24
N VAL A 69 -5.34 -1.55 -11.99
CA VAL A 69 -5.16 -0.47 -12.95
C VAL A 69 -6.21 -0.70 -14.03
N VAL A 70 -7.34 0.02 -13.93
CA VAL A 70 -8.30 0.11 -15.03
C VAL A 70 -7.59 0.91 -16.12
N SER A 71 -7.02 0.22 -17.11
CA SER A 71 -6.42 0.88 -18.27
C SER A 71 -7.51 1.71 -18.94
N LYS A 72 -7.41 3.03 -18.86
CA LYS A 72 -8.33 3.93 -19.56
C LYS A 72 -7.92 3.98 -21.03
N HIS A 73 -8.76 3.34 -21.84
CA HIS A 73 -8.94 3.52 -23.28
C HIS A 73 -7.77 3.04 -24.13
N LYS A 74 -8.03 2.03 -24.97
CA LYS A 74 -7.22 1.70 -26.13
C LYS A 74 -8.00 2.17 -27.35
N ASP A 75 -7.52 3.19 -28.03
CA ASP A 75 -8.06 3.58 -29.33
C ASP A 75 -7.72 2.46 -30.34
N GLY A 76 -8.72 1.67 -30.70
CA GLY A 76 -8.60 0.67 -31.75
C GLY A 76 -8.87 1.31 -33.10
N VAL A 77 -7.90 1.28 -34.01
CA VAL A 77 -8.14 1.60 -35.43
C VAL A 77 -8.84 0.39 -36.04
N VAL A 78 -10.08 0.59 -36.51
CA VAL A 78 -10.84 -0.42 -37.25
C VAL A 78 -10.60 -0.13 -38.74
N GLU A 79 -9.84 -0.99 -39.41
CA GLU A 79 -9.76 -0.97 -40.87
C GLU A 79 -10.96 -1.74 -41.44
N MET A 80 -11.73 -1.09 -42.31
CA MET A 80 -12.84 -1.68 -43.05
C MET A 80 -12.37 -1.92 -44.49
N ASP A 81 -12.22 -3.18 -44.87
CA ASP A 81 -11.98 -3.54 -46.27
C ASP A 81 -13.30 -3.51 -47.04
N ALA A 82 -13.37 -2.65 -48.06
CA ALA A 82 -14.52 -2.52 -48.94
C ALA A 82 -14.50 -3.61 -50.04
N PRO A 83 -15.59 -4.35 -50.27
CA PRO A 83 -15.71 -5.22 -51.44
C PRO A 83 -16.12 -4.41 -52.68
N TYR A 84 -15.46 -4.67 -53.82
CA TYR A 84 -15.85 -4.21 -55.17
C TYR A 84 -16.96 -5.07 -55.77
#